data_AF-A0A1C5CWT7-F1
#
_entry.id   AF-A0A1C5CWT7-F1
#
_cell.length_a   1.000
_cell.length_b   1.000
_cell.length_c   1.000
_cell.angle_alpha   90.00
_cell.angle_beta   90.00
_cell.angle_gamma   90.00
#
_symmetry.space_group_name_H-M   'P 1'
#
loop_
_entity.id
_entity.type
_entity.pdbx_description
1 polymer ?
#
loop_
_entity_poly.entity_id
_entity_poly.type
_entity_poly.pdbx_seq_one_letter_code
_entity_poly.pdbx_strand_id
1 'polypeptide(L)'
;WQEDPVDFLSAAAGEFETSGVVLSARRALASVEGDSPALFIGVQLSSWEAADRNAPLDALGRALGRVAVGWPVNLILLDVAQDPVGDYLLAKVRPFYQRA
;
A
#
# COMPACT_ATOMS: atom_id res chain seq x y z
N TRP A 1 1.38 22.21 -6.13
CA TRP A 1 1.97 21.43 -5.03
C TRP A 1 0.90 20.49 -4.55
N GLN A 2 0.98 19.21 -4.92
CA GLN A 2 0.01 18.21 -4.46
C GLN A 2 0.50 17.72 -3.09
N GLU A 3 -0.35 17.87 -2.09
CA GLU A 3 -0.05 17.49 -0.71
C GLU A 3 0.14 15.97 -0.67
N ASP A 4 1.29 15.52 -0.17
CA ASP A 4 1.55 14.09 0.03
C ASP A 4 0.52 13.58 1.05
N PRO A 5 -0.14 12.43 0.83
CA PRO A 5 -1.26 11.96 1.65
C PRO A 5 -0.77 11.36 2.99
N VAL A 6 0.07 12.09 3.74
CA VAL A 6 0.76 11.61 4.95
C VAL A 6 -0.21 11.12 6.01
N ASP A 7 -1.34 11.81 6.20
CA ASP A 7 -2.37 11.43 7.16
C ASP A 7 -3.02 10.09 6.80
N PHE A 8 -3.30 9.88 5.51
CA PHE A 8 -3.83 8.62 5.02
C PHE A 8 -2.80 7.48 5.17
N LEU A 9 -1.53 7.73 4.82
CA LEU A 9 -0.47 6.73 4.98
C LEU A 9 -0.27 6.33 6.45
N SER A 10 -0.36 7.31 7.36
CA SER A 10 -0.27 7.08 8.80
C SER A 10 -1.47 6.28 9.32
N ALA A 11 -2.69 6.60 8.86
CA ALA A 11 -3.89 5.84 9.19
C ALA A 11 -3.80 4.39 8.66
N ALA A 12 -3.35 4.20 7.42
CA ALA A 12 -3.15 2.90 6.82
C ALA A 12 -2.08 2.07 7.57
N ALA A 13 -0.97 2.69 7.97
CA ALA A 13 0.06 2.04 8.77
C ALA A 13 -0.47 1.49 10.09
N GLY A 14 -1.33 2.25 10.80
CA GLY A 14 -1.96 1.77 12.04
C GLY A 14 -2.92 0.60 11.83
N GLU A 15 -3.68 0.61 10.73
CA GLU A 15 -4.55 -0.52 10.36
C GLU A 15 -3.74 -1.75 9.95
N PHE A 16 -2.61 -1.57 9.26
CA PHE A 16 -1.69 -2.67 8.92
C PHE A 16 -1.06 -3.30 10.15
N GLU A 17 -0.60 -2.49 11.11
CA GLU A 17 -0.09 -2.98 12.39
C GLU A 17 -1.16 -3.80 13.12
N THR A 18 -2.39 -3.28 13.18
CA THR A 18 -3.53 -3.97 13.80
C THR A 18 -3.87 -5.29 13.10
N SER A 19 -3.73 -5.35 11.77
CA SER A 19 -3.97 -6.57 11.00
C SER A 19 -2.95 -7.68 11.29
N GLY A 20 -1.72 -7.31 11.64
CA GLY A 20 -0.65 -8.27 11.95
C GLY A 20 -0.17 -9.14 10.79
N VAL A 21 -0.62 -8.90 9.55
CA VAL A 21 -0.24 -9.70 8.37
C VAL A 21 0.68 -8.96 7.40
N VAL A 22 0.73 -7.63 7.47
CA VAL A 22 1.59 -6.80 6.60
C VAL A 22 2.97 -6.64 7.24
N LEU A 23 4.02 -7.03 6.51
CA LEU A 23 5.42 -6.90 6.90
C LEU A 23 5.99 -5.53 6.56
N SER A 24 5.71 -5.04 5.35
CA SER A 24 6.12 -3.71 4.92
C SER A 24 5.14 -3.14 3.89
N ALA A 25 5.01 -1.82 3.85
CA ALA A 25 4.20 -1.13 2.85
C ALA A 25 4.94 0.08 2.26
N ARG A 26 4.77 0.28 0.95
CA ARG A 26 5.42 1.32 0.14
C ARG A 26 4.40 2.07 -0.68
N ARG A 27 4.66 3.35 -0.92
CA ARG A 27 3.81 4.23 -1.73
C ARG A 27 4.48 4.47 -3.08
N ALA A 28 3.70 4.38 -4.15
CA ALA A 28 4.08 4.88 -5.46
C ALA A 28 2.92 5.70 -6.04
N LEU A 29 3.23 6.85 -6.64
CA LEU A 29 2.28 7.59 -7.47
C LEU A 29 2.67 7.32 -8.92
N ALA A 30 1.75 6.74 -9.69
CA ALA A 30 1.98 6.46 -11.10
C ALA A 30 0.75 6.82 -11.93
N SER A 31 0.99 7.23 -13.17
CA SER A 31 -0.03 7.41 -14.20
C SER A 31 0.24 6.36 -15.28
N VAL A 32 -0.79 5.63 -15.67
CA VAL A 32 -0.72 4.62 -16.73
C VAL A 32 -1.26 5.27 -18.00
N GLU A 33 -0.50 5.27 -19.08
CA GLU A 33 -0.96 5.63 -20.44
C GLU A 33 -1.75 6.96 -20.58
N GLY A 34 -1.46 7.96 -19.74
CA GLY A 34 -2.11 9.28 -19.81
C GLY A 34 -3.37 9.42 -18.95
N ASP A 35 -3.73 8.39 -18.18
CA ASP A 35 -4.80 8.48 -17.19
C ASP A 35 -4.42 9.36 -15.97
N SER A 36 -5.45 9.74 -15.22
CA SER A 36 -5.24 10.46 -13.96
C SER A 36 -4.34 9.65 -13.02
N PRO A 37 -3.39 10.30 -12.33
CA PRO A 37 -2.46 9.59 -11.44
C PRO A 37 -3.22 8.84 -10.36
N ALA A 38 -2.79 7.61 -10.08
CA ALA A 38 -3.34 6.77 -9.03
C ALA A 38 -2.30 6.56 -7.93
N LEU A 39 -2.80 6.45 -6.69
CA LEU A 39 -2.01 6.13 -5.53
C LEU A 39 -1.90 4.61 -5.42
N PHE A 40 -0.71 4.08 -5.67
CA PHE A 40 -0.41 2.67 -5.51
C PHE A 40 0.19 2.41 -4.12
N ILE A 41 -0.41 1.47 -3.41
CA ILE A 41 0.08 0.97 -2.12
C ILE A 41 0.57 -0.45 -2.34
N GLY A 42 1.89 -0.61 -2.37
CA GLY A 42 2.54 -1.92 -2.43
C GLY A 42 2.70 -2.49 -1.03
N VAL A 43 2.17 -3.69 -0.77
CA VAL A 43 2.30 -4.37 0.53
C VAL A 43 3.03 -5.68 0.41
N GLN A 44 3.80 -5.99 1.45
CA GLN A 44 4.48 -7.25 1.66
C GLN A 44 3.74 -8.03 2.76
N LEU A 45 3.40 -9.30 2.53
CA LEU A 45 2.62 -10.10 3.48
C LEU A 45 3.45 -11.20 4.14
N SER A 46 3.13 -11.53 5.39
CA SER A 46 3.81 -12.60 6.14
C SER A 46 3.38 -14.00 5.70
N SER A 47 2.18 -14.13 5.14
CA SER A 47 1.55 -15.39 4.72
C SER A 47 0.61 -15.14 3.55
N TRP A 48 0.40 -16.18 2.75
CA TRP A 48 -0.34 -16.15 1.49
C TRP A 48 -1.75 -16.72 1.55
N GLU A 49 -2.20 -17.08 2.75
CA GLU A 49 -3.53 -17.64 2.96
C GLU A 49 -4.60 -16.66 2.45
N ALA A 50 -5.70 -17.18 1.90
CA ALA A 50 -6.73 -16.35 1.27
C ALA A 50 -7.32 -15.30 2.23
N ALA A 51 -7.35 -15.59 3.53
CA ALA A 51 -7.76 -14.63 4.56
C ALA A 51 -6.78 -13.44 4.70
N ASP A 52 -5.48 -13.68 4.52
CA ASP A 52 -4.43 -12.67 4.67
C ASP A 52 -4.39 -11.69 3.49
N ARG A 53 -4.94 -12.08 2.32
CA ARG A 53 -4.97 -11.24 1.12
C ARG A 53 -6.02 -10.13 1.18
N ASN A 54 -7.12 -10.33 1.90
CA ASN A 54 -8.17 -9.32 2.05
C ASN A 54 -7.84 -8.30 3.15
N ALA A 55 -7.03 -8.69 4.14
CA ALA A 55 -6.69 -7.84 5.27
C ALA A 55 -6.07 -6.47 4.87
N PRO A 56 -5.15 -6.38 3.90
CA PRO A 56 -4.66 -5.08 3.41
C PRO A 56 -5.73 -4.24 2.71
N LEU A 57 -6.64 -4.87 1.96
CA LEU A 57 -7.76 -4.17 1.31
C LEU A 57 -8.70 -3.59 2.36
N ASP A 58 -9.06 -4.37 3.39
CA ASP A 58 -9.91 -3.92 4.48
C ASP A 58 -9.25 -2.80 5.31
N ALA A 59 -7.94 -2.91 5.55
CA ALA A 59 -7.16 -1.88 6.24
C ALA A 59 -7.15 -0.56 5.46
N LEU A 60 -6.95 -0.61 4.14
CA LEU A 60 -7.03 0.56 3.27
C LEU A 60 -8.44 1.15 3.23
N GLY A 61 -9.48 0.30 3.17
CA GLY A 61 -10.87 0.73 3.24
C GLY A 61 -11.19 1.47 4.54
N ARG A 62 -10.71 0.95 5.67
CA ARG A 62 -10.83 1.62 6.99
C ARG A 62 -10.08 2.95 7.03
N ALA A 63 -8.86 3.00 6.49
CA ALA A 63 -8.09 4.23 6.40
C ALA A 63 -8.77 5.29 5.52
N LEU A 64 -9.30 4.90 4.36
CA LEU A 64 -10.08 5.76 3.46
C LEU A 64 -11.36 6.30 4.13
N GLY A 65 -12.01 5.49 4.96
CA GLY A 65 -13.16 5.92 5.75
C GLY A 65 -12.83 6.99 6.81
N ARG A 66 -11.55 7.12 7.21
CA ARG A 66 -11.07 8.14 8.16
C ARG A 66 -10.46 9.35 7.47
N VAL A 67 -9.67 9.11 6.42
CA VAL A 67 -8.94 10.13 5.66
C VAL A 67 -9.17 9.89 4.18
N ALA A 68 -10.01 10.73 3.58
CA ALA A 68 -10.24 10.71 2.15
C ALA A 68 -9.02 11.23 1.40
N VAL A 69 -8.69 10.62 0.26
CA VAL A 69 -7.64 11.08 -0.65
C VAL A 69 -8.24 11.45 -2.00
N GLY A 70 -7.62 12.41 -2.69
CA GLY A 70 -8.08 12.89 -3.99
C GLY A 70 -7.74 11.99 -5.18
N TRP A 71 -7.13 10.83 -4.94
CA TRP A 71 -6.69 9.88 -5.98
C TRP A 71 -7.34 8.52 -5.78
N PRO A 72 -7.57 7.76 -6.86
CA PRO A 72 -7.89 6.35 -6.74
C PRO A 72 -6.74 5.61 -6.04
N VAL A 73 -7.08 4.74 -5.08
CA VAL A 73 -6.11 3.94 -4.33
C VAL A 73 -6.12 2.51 -4.85
N ASN A 74 -4.97 2.05 -5.31
CA ASN A 74 -4.77 0.71 -5.85
C ASN A 74 -3.82 -0.08 -4.95
N LEU A 75 -4.21 -1.31 -4.58
CA LEU A 75 -3.35 -2.22 -3.82
C LEU A 75 -2.51 -3.07 -4.78
N ILE A 76 -1.22 -3.20 -4.48
CA ILE A 76 -0.30 -4.13 -5.16
C ILE A 76 0.27 -5.09 -4.10
N LEU A 77 0.19 -6.39 -4.35
CA LEU A 77 0.86 -7.39 -3.52
C LEU A 77 2.28 -7.58 -4.05
N LEU A 78 3.29 -7.13 -3.30
CA LEU A 78 4.68 -7.07 -3.77
C LEU A 78 5.35 -8.44 -3.83
N ASP A 79 4.89 -9.40 -3.04
CA ASP A 79 5.48 -10.74 -3.02
C ASP A 79 4.88 -11.67 -4.09
N VAL A 80 3.83 -11.24 -4.83
CA VAL A 80 3.12 -12.12 -5.77
C VAL A 80 3.88 -12.12 -7.11
N ALA A 81 4.57 -13.21 -7.37
CA ALA A 81 5.45 -13.46 -8.52
C ALA A 81 6.79 -12.69 -8.51
N GLN A 82 7.78 -13.24 -9.23
CA GLN A 82 9.03 -12.56 -9.57
C GLN A 82 8.72 -11.41 -10.52
N ASP A 83 8.18 -10.34 -9.97
CA ASP A 83 7.82 -9.15 -10.71
C ASP A 83 8.97 -8.13 -10.63
N PRO A 84 9.58 -7.73 -11.76
CA PRO A 84 10.69 -6.79 -11.76
C PRO A 84 10.32 -5.39 -11.24
N VAL A 85 9.04 -5.02 -11.23
CA VAL A 85 8.52 -3.80 -10.59
C VAL A 85 8.44 -3.99 -9.08
N GLY A 86 7.98 -5.15 -8.61
CA GLY A 86 8.00 -5.53 -7.20
C GLY A 86 9.40 -5.45 -6.60
N ASP A 87 10.38 -6.05 -7.28
CA ASP A 87 11.79 -6.00 -6.88
C ASP A 87 12.35 -4.58 -6.87
N TYR A 88 12.03 -3.77 -7.88
CA TYR A 88 12.43 -2.37 -7.93
C TYR A 88 11.83 -1.57 -6.76
N LEU A 89 10.54 -1.75 -6.46
CA LEU A 89 9.87 -1.09 -5.34
C LEU A 89 10.52 -1.50 -4.02
N LEU A 90 10.79 -2.79 -3.82
CA LEU A 90 11.47 -3.31 -2.63
C LEU A 90 12.86 -2.70 -2.45
N ALA A 91 13.64 -2.58 -3.53
CA ALA A 91 15.03 -2.12 -3.49
C ALA A 91 15.20 -0.59 -3.48
N LYS A 92 14.27 0.17 -4.07
CA LYS A 92 14.45 1.62 -4.32
C LYS A 92 13.47 2.52 -3.60
N VAL A 93 12.30 2.01 -3.21
CA VAL A 93 11.27 2.81 -2.53
C VAL A 93 11.33 2.56 -1.04
N ARG A 94 11.48 3.64 -0.27
CA ARG A 94 11.46 3.58 1.19
C ARG A 94 10.06 3.18 1.67
N PRO A 95 9.94 2.17 2.54
CA PRO A 95 8.65 1.83 3.14
C PRO A 95 8.18 2.96 4.05
N PHE A 96 6.88 3.24 4.03
CA PHE A 96 6.24 4.13 5.00
C PHE A 96 5.77 3.37 6.24
N TYR A 97 5.62 2.05 6.13
CA TYR A 97 5.31 1.15 7.22
C TYR A 97 6.21 -0.07 7.12
N GLN A 98 6.79 -0.46 8.25
CA GLN A 98 7.54 -1.69 8.42
C GLN A 98 7.22 -2.21 9.82
N ARG A 99 6.82 -3.48 9.90
CA ARG A 99 6.56 -4.12 11.17
C ARG A 99 7.86 -4.26 11.98
N ALA A 100 7.79 -3.95 13.27
CA ALA A 100 8.92 -4.06 14.21
C ALA A 100 9.20 -5.49 14.64
#